data_AF-A0A6P4AKP8-F1
#
_entry.id   AF-A0A6P4AKP8-F1
#
_cell.length_a   1.000
_cell.length_b   1.000
_cell.length_c   1.000
_cell.angle_alpha   90.00
_cell.angle_beta   90.00
_cell.angle_gamma   90.00
#
_symmetry.space_group_name_H-M   'P 1'
#
loop_
_entity.id
_entity.type
_entity.pdbx_description
1 polymer ?
#
loop_
_entity_poly.entity_id
_entity_poly.type
_entity_poly.pdbx_seq_one_letter_code
_entity_poly.pdbx_strand_id
1 'polypeptide(L)'
;MAVLRITTNVIVNRILQPPSSSFPFLISECHLRTSLVLSNVPRRVSQREISLGRVRCAASGDGGGKKVSARLSQVQQLLQEAEERALSADNEPPPKITLDHVTVNFARSGGPGGQNVNKVNTKVDMRFNIKSAYWLGDRIRERIMQMEKNRINKDGELVISSTKTRTQKGNIEDALGKLQAIIDAASYVPPPPSEEQKKKIQKM
;
A
#
# COMPACT_ATOMS: atom_id res chain seq x y z
N MET A 1 -20.21 55.06 4.05
CA MET A 1 -18.98 54.38 3.57
C MET A 1 -19.30 52.90 3.45
N ALA A 2 -19.20 52.37 2.23
CA ALA A 2 -19.69 51.07 1.72
C ALA A 2 -19.35 49.87 2.63
N VAL A 3 -20.27 48.95 2.97
CA VAL A 3 -20.95 47.89 2.19
C VAL A 3 -20.02 47.11 1.27
N LEU A 4 -19.58 45.92 1.68
CA LEU A 4 -19.35 44.77 0.81
C LEU A 4 -19.54 43.47 1.62
N ARG A 5 -20.65 42.77 1.34
CA ARG A 5 -20.92 41.37 1.68
C ARG A 5 -20.66 40.54 0.43
N ILE A 6 -19.83 39.48 0.50
CA ILE A 6 -19.80 38.35 -0.46
C ILE A 6 -19.24 37.15 0.34
N THR A 7 -20.02 36.19 0.86
CA THR A 7 -20.39 34.86 0.28
C THR A 7 -19.24 34.24 -0.55
N THR A 8 -18.74 33.02 -0.37
CA THR A 8 -19.36 31.69 -0.34
C THR A 8 -18.25 30.63 -0.18
N ASN A 9 -18.59 29.51 0.46
CA ASN A 9 -17.93 28.21 0.35
C ASN A 9 -17.80 27.75 -1.12
N VAL A 10 -16.63 27.25 -1.55
CA VAL A 10 -16.51 26.18 -2.58
C VAL A 10 -15.28 25.31 -2.29
N ILE A 11 -15.53 24.01 -2.32
CA ILE A 11 -14.64 22.87 -2.12
C ILE A 11 -13.88 22.54 -3.43
N VAL A 12 -12.77 21.80 -3.35
CA VAL A 12 -12.36 20.66 -4.24
C VAL A 12 -10.90 20.71 -4.73
N ASN A 13 -10.14 19.72 -4.23
CA ASN A 13 -8.98 18.95 -4.73
C ASN A 13 -8.41 19.16 -6.16
N ARG A 14 -7.06 19.09 -6.25
CA ARG A 14 -6.22 18.30 -7.20
C ARG A 14 -4.74 18.44 -6.76
N ILE A 15 -3.99 17.42 -6.31
CA ILE A 15 -3.47 16.20 -6.95
C ILE A 15 -2.53 16.48 -8.15
N LEU A 16 -1.24 16.15 -7.92
CA LEU A 16 -0.11 15.86 -8.84
C LEU A 16 0.69 17.02 -9.47
N GLN A 17 1.86 17.29 -8.88
CA GLN A 17 3.07 17.76 -9.56
C GLN A 17 4.30 17.01 -9.01
N PRO A 18 5.05 16.26 -9.83
CA PRO A 18 6.44 15.89 -9.57
C PRO A 18 7.42 16.74 -10.42
N PRO A 19 8.74 16.69 -10.11
CA PRO A 19 9.59 17.87 -10.01
C PRO A 19 10.38 18.25 -11.28
N SER A 20 10.79 19.52 -11.32
CA SER A 20 11.79 20.10 -12.21
C SER A 20 13.17 19.46 -11.99
N SER A 21 13.71 18.85 -13.04
CA SER A 21 15.09 18.40 -13.12
C SER A 21 15.94 19.47 -13.83
N SER A 22 16.95 19.97 -13.12
CA SER A 22 17.91 20.95 -13.59
C SER A 22 19.30 20.47 -13.21
N PHE A 23 20.03 19.81 -14.11
CA PHE A 23 21.50 19.76 -14.03
C PHE A 23 22.12 19.66 -15.43
N PRO A 24 23.11 20.52 -15.75
CA PRO A 24 23.72 20.62 -17.07
C PRO A 24 25.00 19.79 -17.22
N PHE A 25 25.29 19.44 -18.48
CA PHE A 25 26.61 19.38 -19.12
C PHE A 25 27.72 18.53 -18.50
N LEU A 26 28.16 17.50 -19.23
CA LEU A 26 29.56 17.44 -19.65
C LEU A 26 29.73 16.74 -21.00
N ILE A 27 30.64 17.32 -21.76
CA ILE A 27 30.99 17.10 -23.16
C ILE A 27 31.92 15.88 -23.27
N SER A 28 31.72 15.04 -24.28
CA SER A 28 32.84 14.32 -24.90
C SER A 28 32.51 14.03 -26.36
N GLU A 29 33.30 14.66 -27.22
CA GLU A 29 33.33 14.50 -28.67
C GLU A 29 33.73 13.08 -29.05
N CYS A 30 33.14 12.54 -30.12
CA CYS A 30 33.83 11.64 -31.04
C CYS A 30 33.26 11.83 -32.44
N HIS A 31 34.12 12.35 -33.32
CA HIS A 31 33.95 12.44 -34.77
C HIS A 31 33.60 11.07 -35.38
N LEU A 32 32.73 11.05 -36.39
CA LEU A 32 33.16 10.64 -37.74
C LEU A 32 32.16 11.08 -38.81
N ARG A 33 32.75 11.49 -39.93
CA ARG A 33 32.17 11.90 -41.21
C ARG A 33 31.04 10.98 -41.70
N THR A 34 30.12 11.49 -42.50
CA THR A 34 29.97 11.12 -43.94
C THR A 34 28.76 11.84 -44.60
N SER A 35 29.08 12.53 -45.70
CA SER A 35 28.29 12.97 -46.86
C SER A 35 26.82 13.38 -46.76
N LEU A 36 26.60 14.63 -47.17
CA LEU A 36 25.38 15.15 -47.80
C LEU A 36 24.94 14.27 -48.98
N VAL A 37 23.66 13.85 -48.98
CA VAL A 37 22.89 13.70 -50.22
C VAL A 37 21.47 14.23 -49.96
N LEU A 38 21.14 15.33 -50.63
CA LEU A 38 19.77 15.78 -50.83
C LEU A 38 19.05 14.77 -51.71
N SER A 39 17.89 14.28 -51.27
CA SER A 39 16.82 13.90 -52.18
C SER A 39 15.46 13.96 -51.50
N ASN A 40 14.60 14.79 -52.09
CA ASN A 40 13.18 14.99 -51.82
C ASN A 40 12.40 13.74 -51.37
N VAL A 41 11.64 13.88 -50.29
CA VAL A 41 10.44 13.07 -50.07
C VAL A 41 9.26 14.00 -49.74
N PRO A 42 8.16 13.95 -50.52
CA PRO A 42 7.00 14.80 -50.28
C PRO A 42 6.23 14.38 -49.02
N ARG A 43 5.77 15.38 -48.27
CA ARG A 43 4.74 15.25 -47.22
C ARG A 43 3.52 14.52 -47.78
N ARG A 44 3.21 13.32 -47.31
CA ARG A 44 1.84 12.78 -47.32
C ARG A 44 1.19 13.06 -45.98
N VAL A 45 0.35 14.09 -45.95
CA VAL A 45 -0.70 14.23 -44.94
C VAL A 45 -1.64 13.05 -45.15
N SER A 46 -1.57 12.05 -44.28
CA SER A 46 -2.58 10.98 -44.24
C SER A 46 -3.85 11.59 -43.66
N GLN A 47 -4.73 12.05 -44.53
CA GLN A 47 -6.13 12.24 -44.21
C GLN A 47 -6.71 10.86 -43.89
N ARG A 48 -6.70 10.48 -42.60
CA ARG A 48 -7.54 9.40 -42.12
C ARG A 48 -8.95 9.97 -42.09
N GLU A 49 -9.73 9.65 -43.11
CA GLU A 49 -11.16 9.85 -43.05
C GLU A 49 -11.69 9.17 -41.79
N ILE A 50 -12.35 9.95 -40.94
CA ILE A 50 -13.14 9.41 -39.84
C ILE A 50 -14.31 8.72 -40.52
N SER A 51 -14.14 7.45 -40.86
CA SER A 51 -15.25 6.62 -41.30
C SER A 51 -16.27 6.66 -40.15
N LEU A 52 -17.39 7.34 -40.37
CA LEU A 52 -18.61 7.18 -39.59
C LEU A 52 -19.16 5.77 -39.88
N GLY A 53 -18.39 4.76 -39.50
CA GLY A 53 -18.85 3.39 -39.43
C GLY A 53 -19.92 3.36 -38.37
N ARG A 54 -21.15 3.04 -38.77
CA ARG A 54 -22.25 2.77 -37.86
C ARG A 54 -21.77 1.69 -36.89
N VAL A 55 -21.52 2.05 -35.64
CA VAL A 55 -21.22 1.10 -34.57
C VAL A 55 -22.42 0.16 -34.49
N ARG A 56 -22.33 -1.02 -35.12
CA ARG A 56 -23.30 -2.09 -34.93
C ARG A 56 -22.99 -2.70 -33.58
N CYS A 57 -23.71 -2.27 -32.56
CA CYS A 57 -23.83 -3.03 -31.34
C CYS A 57 -24.44 -4.38 -31.70
N ALA A 58 -23.64 -5.44 -31.69
CA ALA A 58 -24.16 -6.80 -31.77
C ALA A 58 -24.86 -7.10 -30.44
N ALA A 59 -26.19 -7.01 -30.42
CA ALA A 59 -26.98 -7.54 -29.32
C ALA A 59 -26.98 -9.07 -29.44
N SER A 60 -26.05 -9.71 -28.76
CA SER A 60 -26.02 -11.17 -28.63
C SER A 60 -27.22 -11.63 -27.81
N GLY A 61 -28.10 -12.38 -28.48
CA GLY A 61 -28.88 -13.50 -27.95
C GLY A 61 -29.77 -13.24 -26.75
N ASP A 62 -31.07 -13.30 -27.00
CA ASP A 62 -32.11 -13.44 -25.99
C ASP A 62 -31.92 -14.76 -25.20
N GLY A 63 -31.28 -14.66 -24.03
CA GLY A 63 -31.40 -15.64 -22.97
C GLY A 63 -32.20 -15.00 -21.84
N GLY A 64 -33.33 -15.60 -21.46
CA GLY A 64 -34.24 -15.16 -20.40
C GLY A 64 -33.65 -15.20 -18.98
N GLY A 65 -32.41 -14.74 -18.81
CA GLY A 65 -31.78 -14.48 -17.52
C GLY A 65 -32.14 -13.08 -17.03
N LYS A 66 -32.44 -12.96 -15.74
CA LYS A 66 -32.63 -11.66 -15.07
C LYS A 66 -31.39 -10.81 -15.36
N LYS A 67 -31.50 -9.80 -16.22
CA LYS A 67 -30.39 -8.89 -16.57
C LYS A 67 -30.12 -8.00 -15.37
N VAL A 68 -29.20 -8.43 -14.52
CA VAL A 68 -28.72 -7.65 -13.38
C VAL A 68 -27.84 -6.51 -13.91
N SER A 69 -28.02 -5.30 -13.39
CA SER A 69 -27.19 -4.15 -13.75
C SER A 69 -25.71 -4.45 -13.48
N ALA A 70 -24.81 -4.00 -14.35
CA ALA A 70 -23.35 -4.20 -14.20
C ALA A 70 -22.81 -3.71 -12.84
N ARG A 71 -23.47 -2.73 -12.22
CA ARG A 71 -23.11 -2.28 -10.86
C ARG A 71 -23.49 -3.29 -9.79
N LEU A 72 -24.65 -3.92 -9.92
CA LEU A 72 -25.14 -4.92 -8.96
C LEU A 72 -24.33 -6.21 -9.03
N SER A 73 -23.92 -6.64 -10.23
CA SER A 73 -23.03 -7.79 -10.39
C SER A 73 -21.66 -7.55 -9.73
N GLN A 74 -21.10 -6.34 -9.88
CA GLN A 74 -19.83 -5.99 -9.23
C GLN A 74 -19.93 -6.04 -7.70
N VAL A 75 -21.03 -5.54 -7.13
CA VAL A 75 -21.23 -5.57 -5.67
C VAL A 75 -21.39 -7.02 -5.20
N GLN A 76 -22.18 -7.85 -5.89
CA GLN A 76 -22.33 -9.27 -5.54
C GLN A 76 -20.99 -10.01 -5.54
N GLN A 77 -20.13 -9.74 -6.53
CA GLN A 77 -18.79 -10.31 -6.60
C GLN A 77 -17.93 -9.89 -5.41
N LEU A 78 -17.96 -8.62 -5.02
CA LEU A 78 -17.23 -8.12 -3.83
C LEU A 78 -17.72 -8.75 -2.53
N LEU A 79 -19.02 -9.02 -2.40
CA LEU A 79 -19.60 -9.70 -1.24
C LEU A 79 -19.12 -11.15 -1.17
N GLN A 80 -19.20 -11.86 -2.30
CA GLN A 80 -18.76 -13.25 -2.39
C GLN A 80 -17.26 -13.38 -2.07
N GLU A 81 -16.44 -12.49 -2.63
CA GLU A 81 -14.99 -12.45 -2.33
C GLU A 81 -14.72 -12.15 -0.84
N ALA A 82 -15.56 -11.32 -0.19
CA ALA A 82 -15.44 -11.05 1.23
C ALA A 82 -15.80 -12.27 2.10
N GLU A 83 -16.84 -13.01 1.71
CA GLU A 83 -17.23 -14.27 2.36
C GLU A 83 -16.14 -15.34 2.19
N GLU A 84 -15.63 -15.51 0.97
CA GLU A 84 -14.52 -16.43 0.68
C GLU A 84 -13.28 -16.06 1.50
N ARG A 85 -12.94 -14.76 1.61
CA ARG A 85 -11.85 -14.29 2.48
C ARG A 85 -12.09 -14.51 3.97
N ALA A 86 -13.33 -14.54 4.43
CA ALA A 86 -13.67 -14.81 5.82
C ALA A 86 -13.60 -16.32 6.11
N LEU A 87 -14.07 -17.16 5.18
CA LEU A 87 -14.02 -18.62 5.28
C LEU A 87 -12.59 -19.16 5.17
N SER A 88 -11.74 -18.52 4.36
CA SER A 88 -10.34 -18.90 4.19
C SER A 88 -9.43 -18.39 5.31
N ALA A 89 -9.96 -17.69 6.30
CA ALA A 89 -9.19 -17.31 7.48
C ALA A 89 -9.12 -18.53 8.39
N ASP A 90 -7.93 -19.11 8.55
CA ASP A 90 -7.70 -20.14 9.55
C ASP A 90 -8.13 -19.59 10.91
N ASN A 91 -9.07 -20.26 11.60
CA ASN A 91 -9.63 -19.83 12.89
C ASN A 91 -8.64 -19.98 14.06
N GLU A 92 -7.37 -20.22 13.77
CA GLU A 92 -6.35 -20.40 14.77
C GLU A 92 -5.93 -19.05 15.34
N PRO A 93 -5.89 -18.89 16.68
CA PRO A 93 -5.46 -17.65 17.29
C PRO A 93 -4.01 -17.33 16.86
N PRO A 94 -3.68 -16.04 16.64
CA PRO A 94 -2.34 -15.67 16.23
C PRO A 94 -1.33 -16.18 17.27
N PRO A 95 -0.29 -16.93 16.84
CA PRO A 95 0.64 -17.54 17.77
C PRO A 95 1.40 -16.48 18.56
N LYS A 96 1.58 -16.76 19.85
CA LYS A 96 2.25 -15.84 20.77
C LYS A 96 3.74 -15.80 20.49
N ILE A 97 4.27 -14.60 20.30
CA ILE A 97 5.68 -14.42 19.95
C ILE A 97 6.55 -14.44 21.21
N THR A 98 7.60 -15.27 21.18
CA THR A 98 8.66 -15.30 22.20
C THR A 98 9.97 -14.70 21.68
N LEU A 99 10.94 -14.52 22.57
CA LEU A 99 12.27 -13.98 22.25
C LEU A 99 13.06 -14.82 21.24
N ASP A 100 12.75 -16.11 21.12
CA ASP A 100 13.48 -17.04 20.25
C ASP A 100 13.26 -16.74 18.76
N HIS A 101 12.20 -16.00 18.44
CA HIS A 101 11.82 -15.66 17.06
C HIS A 101 12.39 -14.31 16.59
N VAL A 102 13.05 -13.56 17.48
CA VAL A 102 13.49 -12.19 17.21
C VAL A 102 14.95 -12.00 17.56
N THR A 103 15.63 -11.16 16.79
CA THR A 103 16.99 -10.70 17.13
C THR A 103 16.89 -9.40 17.91
N VAL A 104 17.50 -9.35 19.09
CA VAL A 104 17.45 -8.19 19.99
C VAL A 104 18.83 -7.56 20.08
N ASN A 105 18.94 -6.29 19.69
CA ASN A 105 20.14 -5.50 19.85
C ASN A 105 19.90 -4.40 20.88
N PHE A 106 20.92 -4.10 21.67
CA PHE A 106 20.87 -3.01 22.64
C PHE A 106 21.68 -1.82 22.14
N ALA A 107 21.13 -0.62 22.31
CA ALA A 107 21.75 0.63 21.96
C ALA A 107 21.64 1.63 23.11
N ARG A 108 22.33 2.76 22.98
CA ARG A 108 22.14 3.89 23.89
C ARG A 108 20.83 4.60 23.52
N SER A 109 20.09 5.02 24.54
CA SER A 109 18.90 5.84 24.34
C SER A 109 19.33 7.25 23.91
N GLY A 110 18.73 7.79 22.85
CA GLY A 110 19.01 9.15 22.39
C GLY A 110 18.25 10.18 23.21
N GLY A 111 18.93 11.23 23.69
CA GLY A 111 18.32 12.35 24.39
C GLY A 111 19.35 13.39 24.85
N PRO A 112 18.97 14.66 25.08
CA PRO A 112 19.86 15.68 25.64
C PRO A 112 20.37 15.20 27.00
N GLY A 113 21.69 15.06 27.10
CA GLY A 113 22.37 14.22 28.08
C GLY A 113 22.02 14.48 29.55
N GLY A 114 21.95 13.39 30.31
CA GLY A 114 21.91 13.36 31.77
C GLY A 114 22.68 12.14 32.29
N GLN A 115 22.93 12.07 33.61
CA GLN A 115 23.87 11.11 34.22
C GLN A 115 23.64 9.63 33.84
N ASN A 116 22.39 9.22 33.57
CA ASN A 116 22.06 7.82 33.28
C ASN A 116 21.87 7.48 31.79
N VAL A 117 21.51 8.46 30.94
CA VAL A 117 21.17 8.23 29.52
C VAL A 117 22.41 7.87 28.70
N ASN A 118 23.54 8.49 29.02
CA ASN A 118 24.79 8.30 28.27
C ASN A 118 25.60 7.07 28.70
N LYS A 119 25.25 6.42 29.81
CA LYS A 119 26.05 5.35 30.42
C LYS A 119 25.48 3.94 30.23
N VAL A 120 24.17 3.77 30.13
CA VAL A 120 23.53 2.45 30.07
C VAL A 120 22.85 2.22 28.72
N ASN A 121 23.14 1.08 28.08
CA ASN A 121 22.52 0.68 26.81
C ASN A 121 21.08 0.17 27.06
N THR A 122 20.16 1.09 27.34
CA THR A 122 18.77 0.76 27.69
C THR A 122 17.86 0.65 26.47
N LYS A 123 18.20 1.27 25.34
CA LYS A 123 17.40 1.20 24.11
C LYS A 123 17.43 -0.21 23.56
N VAL A 124 16.26 -0.72 23.16
CA VAL A 124 16.10 -2.01 22.50
C VAL A 124 15.76 -1.76 21.04
N ASP A 125 16.55 -2.33 20.14
CA ASP A 125 16.29 -2.41 18.71
C ASP A 125 16.06 -3.90 18.36
N MET A 126 14.79 -4.26 18.16
CA MET A 126 14.34 -5.61 17.85
C MET A 126 14.14 -5.78 16.35
N ARG A 127 14.61 -6.89 15.81
CA ARG A 127 14.47 -7.27 14.40
C ARG A 127 13.70 -8.57 14.29
N PHE A 128 12.69 -8.58 13.43
CA PHE A 128 11.88 -9.75 13.14
C PHE A 128 11.93 -10.04 11.64
N ASN A 129 12.39 -11.23 11.24
CA ASN A 129 12.43 -11.62 9.85
C ASN A 129 11.09 -12.27 9.45
N ILE A 130 10.29 -11.53 8.66
CA ILE A 130 8.95 -11.95 8.27
C ILE A 130 9.01 -13.14 7.30
N LYS A 131 10.00 -13.16 6.41
CA LYS A 131 10.13 -14.20 5.37
C LYS A 131 10.52 -15.55 5.94
N SER A 132 11.36 -15.57 6.98
CA SER A 132 11.80 -16.82 7.63
C SER A 132 10.76 -17.41 8.59
N ALA A 133 9.72 -16.66 8.96
CA ALA A 133 8.69 -17.12 9.88
C ALA A 133 7.73 -18.11 9.19
N TYR A 134 8.07 -19.41 9.23
CA TYR A 134 7.26 -20.49 8.64
C TYR A 134 5.96 -20.77 9.40
N TRP A 135 5.91 -20.44 10.68
CA TRP A 135 4.75 -20.61 11.56
C TRP A 135 3.68 -19.53 11.35
N LEU A 136 3.99 -18.48 10.57
CA LEU A 136 3.07 -17.40 10.27
C LEU A 136 2.47 -17.60 8.89
N GLY A 137 1.14 -17.64 8.79
CA GLY A 137 0.44 -17.84 7.52
C GLY A 137 0.80 -16.79 6.47
N ASP A 138 0.85 -17.19 5.20
CA ASP A 138 1.26 -16.34 4.07
C ASP A 138 0.49 -15.02 4.01
N ARG A 139 -0.83 -15.11 4.20
CA ARG A 139 -1.71 -13.95 4.25
C ARG A 139 -1.28 -12.93 5.31
N ILE A 140 -0.90 -13.39 6.50
CA ILE A 140 -0.48 -12.50 7.58
C ILE A 140 0.89 -11.89 7.24
N ARG A 141 1.82 -12.68 6.70
CA ARG A 141 3.13 -12.19 6.25
C ARG A 141 3.01 -11.08 5.22
N GLU A 142 2.22 -11.30 4.17
CA GLU A 142 1.98 -10.31 3.12
C GLU A 142 1.32 -9.05 3.67
N ARG A 143 0.34 -9.21 4.57
CA ARG A 143 -0.37 -8.08 5.16
C ARG A 143 0.54 -7.25 6.06
N ILE A 144 1.41 -7.87 6.86
CA ILE A 144 2.43 -7.15 7.63
C ILE A 144 3.36 -6.39 6.67
N MET A 145 3.78 -7.01 5.57
CA MET A 145 4.63 -6.35 4.57
C MET A 145 3.97 -5.12 3.94
N GLN A 146 2.65 -5.16 3.74
CA GLN A 146 1.88 -4.02 3.23
C GLN A 146 1.67 -2.92 4.28
N MET A 147 1.30 -3.31 5.51
CA MET A 147 1.00 -2.37 6.61
C MET A 147 2.24 -1.64 7.10
N GLU A 148 3.34 -2.37 7.32
CA GLU A 148 4.56 -1.86 7.94
C GLU A 148 5.69 -1.62 6.93
N LYS A 149 5.36 -1.38 5.65
CA LYS A 149 6.33 -1.21 4.55
C LYS A 149 7.46 -0.21 4.83
N ASN A 150 7.18 0.84 5.62
CA ASN A 150 8.14 1.89 5.95
C ASN A 150 9.17 1.47 7.00
N ARG A 151 8.89 0.40 7.76
CA ARG A 151 9.73 -0.11 8.86
C ARG A 151 10.44 -1.42 8.50
N ILE A 152 10.27 -1.87 7.26
CA ILE A 152 10.84 -3.11 6.74
C ILE A 152 12.09 -2.82 5.91
N ASN A 153 13.16 -3.56 6.18
CA ASN A 153 14.40 -3.50 5.41
C ASN A 153 14.26 -4.23 4.07
N LYS A 154 15.22 -4.04 3.16
CA LYS A 154 15.26 -4.73 1.85
C LYS A 154 15.24 -6.26 1.99
N ASP A 155 15.81 -6.77 3.08
CA ASP A 155 15.86 -8.20 3.38
C ASP A 155 14.51 -8.77 3.84
N GLY A 156 13.52 -7.92 4.17
CA GLY A 156 12.23 -8.33 4.73
C GLY A 156 12.22 -8.41 6.26
N GLU A 157 13.16 -7.73 6.92
CA GLU A 157 13.20 -7.62 8.38
C GLU A 157 12.41 -6.40 8.85
N LEU A 158 11.46 -6.62 9.76
CA LEU A 158 10.75 -5.57 10.47
C LEU A 158 11.58 -5.09 11.67
N VAL A 159 11.83 -3.78 11.74
CA VAL A 159 12.58 -3.17 12.84
C VAL A 159 11.64 -2.46 13.82
N ILE A 160 11.78 -2.79 15.10
CA ILE A 160 10.97 -2.25 16.20
C ILE A 160 11.91 -1.76 17.30
N SER A 161 11.85 -0.47 17.61
CA SER A 161 12.64 0.11 18.70
C SER A 161 11.78 0.48 19.91
N SER A 162 12.31 0.31 21.11
CA SER A 162 11.70 0.79 22.35
C SER A 162 12.71 1.43 23.32
N THR A 163 12.30 2.56 23.88
CA THR A 163 13.01 3.36 24.90
C THR A 163 12.08 3.84 26.01
N LYS A 164 10.97 3.11 26.25
CA LYS A 164 9.89 3.55 27.15
C LYS A 164 10.30 3.59 28.62
N THR A 165 11.16 2.66 29.03
CA THR A 165 11.59 2.46 30.41
C THR A 165 13.11 2.60 30.54
N ARG A 166 13.58 2.77 31.78
CA ARG A 166 15.01 2.83 32.12
C ARG A 166 15.68 1.45 32.20
N THR A 167 14.94 0.36 32.04
CA THR A 167 15.45 -1.01 32.15
C THR A 167 15.38 -1.71 30.80
N GLN A 168 16.35 -2.58 30.50
CA GLN A 168 16.35 -3.36 29.27
C GLN A 168 15.14 -4.29 29.20
N LYS A 169 14.86 -5.02 30.29
CA LYS A 169 13.73 -5.96 30.37
C LYS A 169 12.39 -5.27 30.04
N GLY A 170 12.11 -4.10 30.61
CA GLY A 170 10.88 -3.36 30.33
C GLY A 170 10.77 -2.91 28.87
N ASN A 171 11.90 -2.55 28.25
CA ASN A 171 11.94 -2.18 26.83
C ASN A 171 11.80 -3.39 25.89
N ILE A 172 12.30 -4.56 26.30
CA ILE A 172 12.09 -5.83 25.57
C ILE A 172 10.60 -6.19 25.58
N GLU A 173 9.96 -6.17 26.74
CA GLU A 173 8.53 -6.48 26.89
C GLU A 173 7.66 -5.51 26.08
N ASP A 174 8.00 -4.22 26.09
CA ASP A 174 7.30 -3.21 25.27
C ASP A 174 7.50 -3.43 23.76
N ALA A 175 8.71 -3.81 23.34
CA ALA A 175 8.99 -4.14 21.93
C ALA A 175 8.23 -5.40 21.48
N LEU A 176 8.18 -6.45 22.32
CA LEU A 176 7.38 -7.65 22.07
C LEU A 176 5.89 -7.32 21.98
N GLY A 177 5.37 -6.50 22.90
CA GLY A 177 3.96 -6.08 22.87
C GLY A 177 3.61 -5.32 21.59
N LYS A 178 4.50 -4.43 21.12
CA LYS A 178 4.33 -3.75 19.83
C LYS A 178 4.33 -4.73 18.66
N LEU A 179 5.23 -5.71 18.67
CA LEU A 179 5.28 -6.74 17.63
C LEU A 179 3.99 -7.56 17.60
N GLN A 180 3.53 -8.02 18.77
CA GLN A 180 2.28 -8.77 18.91
C GLN A 180 1.09 -7.96 18.38
N ALA A 181 0.97 -6.68 18.74
CA ALA A 181 -0.11 -5.83 18.26
C ALA A 181 -0.12 -5.67 16.72
N ILE A 182 1.04 -5.65 16.07
CA ILE A 182 1.15 -5.62 14.60
C ILE A 182 0.64 -6.94 14.02
N ILE A 183 1.02 -8.08 14.61
CA ILE A 183 0.54 -9.40 14.16
C ILE A 183 -0.97 -9.51 14.36
N ASP A 184 -1.50 -9.10 15.50
CA ASP A 184 -2.93 -9.13 15.81
C ASP A 184 -3.72 -8.28 14.81
N ALA A 185 -3.22 -7.07 14.48
CA ALA A 185 -3.84 -6.20 13.49
C ALA A 185 -3.79 -6.78 12.06
N ALA A 186 -2.72 -7.50 11.72
CA ALA A 186 -2.59 -8.19 10.43
C ALA A 186 -3.46 -9.45 10.36
N SER A 187 -3.64 -10.15 11.48
CA SER A 187 -4.51 -11.32 11.62
C SER A 187 -6.00 -10.95 11.55
N TYR A 188 -6.36 -9.71 11.85
CA TYR A 188 -7.76 -9.27 11.84
C TYR A 188 -8.38 -9.33 10.44
N VAL A 189 -9.39 -10.19 10.30
CA VAL A 189 -10.21 -10.32 9.10
C VAL A 189 -11.54 -9.61 9.34
N PRO A 190 -11.91 -8.63 8.48
CA PRO A 190 -13.21 -7.97 8.62
C PRO A 190 -14.32 -9.01 8.45
N PRO A 191 -15.35 -9.01 9.31
CA PRO A 191 -16.44 -9.95 9.20
C PRO A 191 -17.19 -9.74 7.88
N PRO A 192 -17.81 -10.80 7.33
CA PRO A 192 -18.66 -10.66 6.17
C PRO A 192 -19.82 -9.70 6.48
N PRO A 193 -20.35 -9.01 5.46
CA PRO A 193 -21.46 -8.07 5.61
C PRO A 193 -22.70 -8.78 6.15
N SER A 194 -23.51 -8.06 6.94
CA SER A 194 -24.69 -8.65 7.57
C SER A 194 -25.72 -9.10 6.54
N GLU A 195 -26.51 -10.12 6.89
CA GLU A 195 -27.58 -10.65 6.02
C GLU A 195 -28.59 -9.56 5.60
N GLU A 196 -28.82 -8.56 6.46
CA GLU A 196 -29.65 -7.40 6.15
C GLU A 196 -29.04 -6.51 5.06
N GLN A 197 -27.73 -6.28 5.10
CA GLN A 197 -27.01 -5.54 4.06
C GLN A 197 -27.09 -6.27 2.73
N LYS A 198 -26.95 -7.60 2.73
CA LYS A 198 -27.11 -8.43 1.52
C LYS A 198 -28.52 -8.29 0.92
N LYS A 199 -29.57 -8.38 1.76
CA LYS A 199 -30.97 -8.20 1.33
C LYS A 199 -31.23 -6.81 0.76
N LYS A 200 -30.65 -5.76 1.35
CA LYS A 200 -30.78 -4.38 0.86
C LYS A 200 -30.14 -4.21 -0.52
N ILE A 201 -28.97 -4.81 -0.73
CA ILE A 201 -28.26 -4.79 -2.03
C ILE A 201 -29.05 -5.56 -3.09
N GLN A 202 -29.68 -6.70 -2.75
CA GLN A 202 -30.52 -7.45 -3.69
C GLN A 202 -31.80 -6.72 -4.12
N LYS A 203 -32.28 -5.79 -3.30
CA LYS A 203 -33.49 -5.01 -3.56
C LYS A 203 -33.23 -3.77 -4.44
N MET A 204 -31.98 -3.31 -4.54
CA MET A 204 -31.56 -2.21 -5.42
C MET A 204 -31.37 -2.68 -6.86
#